data_AF-A0A9D2MMJ9-F1
#
_entry.id   AF-A0A9D2MMJ9-F1
#
_cell.length_a   1.000
_cell.length_b   1.000
_cell.length_c   1.000
_cell.angle_alpha   90.00
_cell.angle_beta   90.00
_cell.angle_gamma   90.00
#
_symmetry.space_group_name_H-M   'P 1'
#
loop_
_entity.id
_entity.type
_entity.pdbx_description
1 polymer ?
#
loop_
_entity_poly.entity_id
_entity_poly.type
_entity_poly.pdbx_seq_one_letter_code
_entity_poly.pdbx_strand_id
1 'polypeptide(L)'
;MKVNGTGGLFYGYYTSGLAGKKGGVSSPLSRDAKSDQVTLSKQVLAVVQAKNRLRAIEQARKDAENSPEAQALDSMQKTMKIMKICSKIAARIRAGDQVPLKDLRYLIKHDIRSYQMAMALRKPKEDPKKWESAIPKGEEENTQRVDYEANQADGVSVSFGSECSCEMSSDGGTGSETSSGGA
;
A
#
# COMPACT_ATOMS: atom_id res chain seq x y z
N MET A 1 -14.95 45.31 3.75
CA MET A 1 -14.31 46.58 3.31
C MET A 1 -14.66 46.86 1.86
N LYS A 2 -15.06 48.09 1.55
CA LYS A 2 -15.43 48.55 0.20
C LYS A 2 -14.47 49.68 -0.13
N VAL A 3 -13.61 49.47 -1.13
CA VAL A 3 -12.61 50.46 -1.56
C VAL A 3 -13.07 51.10 -2.85
N ASN A 4 -13.53 52.35 -2.74
CA ASN A 4 -13.67 53.26 -3.87
C ASN A 4 -12.32 53.97 -4.05
N GLY A 5 -11.84 54.11 -5.29
CA GLY A 5 -10.59 54.80 -5.60
C GLY A 5 -10.66 55.45 -6.97
N THR A 6 -11.18 56.67 -6.98
CA THR A 6 -11.23 57.63 -8.09
C THR A 6 -9.84 58.20 -8.41
N GLY A 7 -9.60 58.48 -9.70
CA GLY A 7 -8.85 59.68 -10.12
C GLY A 7 -7.47 59.45 -10.74
N GLY A 8 -7.26 60.01 -11.93
CA GLY A 8 -5.93 60.13 -12.53
C GLY A 8 -5.95 60.44 -14.03
N LEU A 9 -6.46 61.61 -14.42
CA LEU A 9 -6.18 62.21 -15.73
C LEU A 9 -4.66 62.37 -15.91
N PHE A 10 -4.11 61.89 -17.02
CA PHE A 10 -2.84 62.41 -17.52
C PHE A 10 -3.03 62.86 -18.98
N TYR A 11 -3.27 64.16 -19.12
CA TYR A 11 -3.23 64.90 -20.37
C TYR A 11 -1.77 65.21 -20.67
N GLY A 12 -1.27 64.74 -21.81
CA GLY A 12 0.07 65.07 -22.31
C GLY A 12 0.00 65.37 -23.80
N TYR A 13 -0.13 66.65 -24.14
CA TYR A 13 0.07 67.15 -25.49
C TYR A 13 1.56 67.05 -25.86
N TYR A 14 1.86 66.40 -26.97
CA TYR A 14 3.06 66.70 -27.75
C TYR A 14 2.65 66.93 -29.21
N THR A 15 2.71 68.19 -29.60
CA THR A 15 2.72 68.64 -30.98
C THR A 15 4.08 68.31 -31.59
N SER A 16 4.11 67.62 -32.73
CA SER A 16 5.25 67.71 -33.66
C SER A 16 4.75 67.46 -35.08
N GLY A 17 5.04 68.42 -35.95
CA GLY A 17 4.45 68.57 -37.27
C GLY A 17 4.91 67.51 -38.27
N LEU A 18 4.01 67.17 -39.19
CA LEU A 18 4.34 66.40 -40.38
C LEU A 18 4.47 67.36 -41.57
N ALA A 19 5.67 67.90 -41.73
CA ALA A 19 6.15 68.44 -43.00
C ALA A 19 6.91 67.32 -43.74
N GLY A 20 6.28 66.83 -44.81
CA GLY A 20 6.81 66.13 -45.99
C GLY A 20 8.01 65.17 -45.89
N LYS A 21 7.85 63.95 -46.42
CA LYS A 21 8.80 63.44 -47.43
C LYS A 21 8.21 62.34 -48.29
N LYS A 22 8.43 62.50 -49.60
CA LYS A 22 8.01 61.62 -50.69
C LYS A 22 8.56 60.21 -50.55
N GLY A 23 7.83 59.27 -51.16
CA GLY A 23 8.04 57.84 -51.09
C GLY A 23 9.46 57.35 -51.39
N GLY A 24 9.90 56.41 -50.58
CA GLY A 24 10.89 55.40 -50.90
C GLY A 24 10.26 54.05 -50.64
N VAL A 25 9.96 53.32 -51.70
CA VAL A 25 9.45 51.94 -51.64
C VAL A 25 10.61 51.05 -51.20
N SER A 26 10.71 50.77 -49.90
CA SER A 26 11.49 49.62 -49.42
C SER A 26 10.54 48.42 -49.38
N SER A 27 10.79 47.43 -50.22
CA SER A 27 9.97 46.23 -50.39
C SER A 27 9.66 45.54 -49.05
N PRO A 28 8.38 45.24 -48.72
CA PRO A 28 7.98 44.62 -47.45
C PRO A 28 8.37 43.13 -47.33
N LEU A 29 8.73 42.48 -48.43
CA LEU A 29 8.85 41.01 -48.53
C LEU A 29 9.94 40.34 -47.67
N SER A 30 10.87 41.10 -47.08
CA SER A 30 11.99 40.53 -46.30
C SER A 30 11.77 40.55 -44.78
N ARG A 31 10.78 41.31 -44.29
CA ARG A 31 10.46 41.37 -42.84
C ARG A 31 9.56 40.22 -42.42
N ASP A 32 8.59 39.85 -43.27
CA ASP A 32 7.60 38.81 -42.98
C ASP A 32 8.21 37.40 -42.92
N ALA A 33 9.14 37.07 -43.81
CA ALA A 33 9.80 35.76 -43.82
C ALA A 33 10.62 35.48 -42.53
N LYS A 34 11.18 36.53 -41.90
CA LYS A 34 11.94 36.41 -40.66
C LYS A 34 11.02 36.31 -39.43
N SER A 35 9.88 37.01 -39.44
CA SER A 35 8.87 36.86 -38.38
C SER A 35 8.21 35.48 -38.39
N ASP A 36 8.03 34.87 -39.56
CA ASP A 36 7.46 33.52 -39.69
C ASP A 36 8.39 32.46 -39.11
N GLN A 37 9.70 32.59 -39.34
CA GLN A 37 10.71 31.71 -38.74
C GLN A 37 10.73 31.81 -37.21
N VAL A 38 10.62 33.03 -36.66
CA VAL A 38 10.58 33.27 -35.21
C VAL A 38 9.26 32.75 -34.60
N THR A 39 8.16 32.80 -35.33
CA THR A 39 6.87 32.27 -34.88
C THR A 39 6.88 30.75 -34.86
N LEU A 40 7.46 30.12 -35.89
CA LEU A 40 7.62 28.68 -35.97
C LEU A 40 8.54 28.14 -34.86
N SER A 41 9.66 28.81 -34.57
CA SER A 41 10.56 28.37 -33.48
C SER A 41 9.90 28.44 -32.11
N LYS A 42 9.08 29.47 -31.86
CA LYS A 42 8.25 29.58 -30.64
C LYS A 42 7.22 28.45 -30.54
N GLN A 43 6.57 28.11 -31.65
CA GLN A 43 5.60 27.01 -31.68
C GLN A 43 6.26 25.65 -31.43
N VAL A 44 7.40 25.38 -32.07
CA VAL A 44 8.18 24.16 -31.84
C VAL A 44 8.64 24.07 -30.39
N LEU A 45 9.13 25.17 -29.81
CA LEU A 45 9.53 25.22 -28.41
C LEU A 45 8.37 24.89 -27.47
N ALA A 46 7.17 25.44 -27.73
CA ALA A 46 5.97 25.16 -26.93
C ALA A 46 5.60 23.67 -26.97
N VAL A 47 5.67 23.04 -28.16
CA VAL A 47 5.41 21.60 -28.32
C VAL A 47 6.46 20.76 -27.59
N VAL A 48 7.75 21.11 -27.69
CA VAL A 48 8.83 20.41 -26.98
C VAL A 48 8.67 20.54 -25.47
N GLN A 49 8.38 21.73 -24.96
CA GLN A 49 8.15 21.96 -23.54
C GLN A 49 6.94 21.16 -23.02
N ALA A 50 5.84 21.13 -23.79
CA ALA A 50 4.66 20.34 -23.44
C ALA A 50 4.99 18.84 -23.39
N LYS A 51 5.74 18.31 -24.37
CA LYS A 51 6.19 16.91 -24.38
C LYS A 51 7.09 16.58 -23.18
N ASN A 52 8.01 17.48 -22.82
CA ASN A 52 8.87 17.28 -21.66
C ASN A 52 8.07 17.23 -20.36
N ARG A 53 7.04 18.06 -20.22
CA ARG A 53 6.12 18.02 -19.08
C ARG A 53 5.34 16.71 -19.01
N LEU A 54 4.81 16.23 -20.14
CA LEU A 54 4.08 14.96 -20.19
C LEU A 54 4.99 13.78 -19.80
N ARG A 55 6.24 13.76 -20.29
CA ARG A 55 7.24 12.75 -19.92
C ARG A 55 7.56 12.79 -18.43
N ALA A 56 7.72 13.98 -17.84
CA ALA A 56 7.97 14.12 -16.41
C ALA A 56 6.80 13.59 -15.56
N ILE A 57 5.55 13.84 -15.97
CA ILE A 57 4.36 13.32 -15.30
C ILE A 57 4.29 11.79 -15.42
N GLU A 58 4.50 11.24 -16.62
CA GLU A 58 4.47 9.81 -16.85
C GLU A 58 5.56 9.08 -16.05
N GLN A 59 6.75 9.66 -15.98
CA GLN A 59 7.85 9.11 -15.19
C GLN A 59 7.53 9.16 -13.70
N ALA A 60 7.00 10.28 -13.18
CA ALA A 60 6.57 10.36 -11.80
C ALA A 60 5.49 9.32 -11.44
N ARG A 61 4.58 8.98 -12.37
CA ARG A 61 3.60 7.90 -12.17
C ARG A 61 4.25 6.53 -12.11
N LYS A 62 5.17 6.23 -13.04
CA LYS A 62 5.93 4.97 -13.04
C LYS A 62 6.77 4.84 -11.77
N ASP A 63 7.40 5.91 -11.33
CA ASP A 63 8.21 5.92 -10.10
C ASP A 63 7.34 5.72 -8.86
N ALA A 64 6.11 6.28 -8.84
CA ALA A 64 5.15 6.04 -7.76
C ALA A 64 4.62 4.60 -7.74
N GLU A 65 4.35 4.00 -8.90
CA GLU A 65 3.92 2.59 -9.01
C GLU A 65 5.04 1.61 -8.66
N ASN A 66 6.29 1.95 -8.99
CA ASN A 66 7.47 1.17 -8.61
C ASN A 66 8.04 1.56 -7.24
N SER A 67 7.39 2.49 -6.54
CA SER A 67 7.80 2.91 -5.20
C SER A 67 7.92 1.70 -4.28
N PRO A 68 8.91 1.67 -3.36
CA PRO A 68 9.03 0.60 -2.38
C PRO A 68 7.76 0.40 -1.56
N GLU A 69 6.97 1.46 -1.34
CA GLU A 69 5.69 1.37 -0.65
C GLU A 69 4.64 0.58 -1.46
N ALA A 70 4.53 0.84 -2.76
CA ALA A 70 3.60 0.12 -3.64
C ALA A 70 3.98 -1.37 -3.74
N GLN A 71 5.27 -1.69 -3.83
CA GLN A 71 5.76 -3.07 -3.82
C GLN A 71 5.53 -3.77 -2.47
N ALA A 72 5.74 -3.06 -1.35
CA ALA A 72 5.46 -3.57 -0.01
C ALA A 72 3.98 -3.91 0.14
N LEU A 73 3.08 -3.03 -0.30
CA LEU A 73 1.63 -3.28 -0.26
C LEU A 73 1.23 -4.47 -1.12
N ASP A 74 1.76 -4.61 -2.34
CA ASP A 74 1.47 -5.77 -3.20
C ASP A 74 1.98 -7.08 -2.56
N SER A 75 3.19 -7.08 -1.98
CA SER A 75 3.71 -8.25 -1.25
C SER A 75 2.83 -8.62 -0.06
N MET A 76 2.39 -7.63 0.73
CA MET A 76 1.49 -7.83 1.86
C MET A 76 0.13 -8.36 1.41
N GLN A 77 -0.40 -7.88 0.29
CA GLN A 77 -1.64 -8.42 -0.27
C GLN A 77 -1.48 -9.88 -0.70
N LYS A 78 -0.35 -10.25 -1.31
CA LYS A 78 -0.05 -11.64 -1.68
C LYS A 78 0.04 -12.55 -0.45
N THR A 79 0.76 -12.15 0.60
CA THR A 79 0.86 -12.96 1.82
C THR A 79 -0.50 -13.16 2.49
N MET A 80 -1.34 -12.12 2.53
CA MET A 80 -2.71 -12.22 3.06
C MET A 80 -3.59 -13.18 2.25
N LYS A 81 -3.46 -13.22 0.92
CA LYS A 81 -4.17 -14.19 0.08
C LYS A 81 -3.74 -15.62 0.40
N ILE A 82 -2.44 -15.87 0.48
CA ILE A 82 -1.87 -17.19 0.83
C ILE A 82 -2.38 -17.63 2.22
N MET A 83 -2.30 -16.76 3.22
CA MET A 83 -2.78 -17.02 4.57
C MET A 83 -4.27 -17.37 4.60
N LYS A 84 -5.10 -16.66 3.83
CA LYS A 84 -6.54 -16.91 3.73
C LYS A 84 -6.84 -18.29 3.16
N ILE A 85 -6.11 -18.69 2.11
CA ILE A 85 -6.24 -20.03 1.50
C ILE A 85 -5.79 -21.10 2.50
N CYS A 86 -4.62 -20.94 3.12
CA CYS A 86 -4.09 -21.86 4.11
C CYS A 86 -5.06 -22.04 5.29
N SER A 87 -5.60 -20.94 5.81
CA SER A 87 -6.58 -20.96 6.90
C SER A 87 -7.86 -21.71 6.53
N LYS A 88 -8.34 -21.55 5.29
CA LYS A 88 -9.52 -22.27 4.78
C LYS A 88 -9.27 -23.77 4.68
N ILE A 89 -8.09 -24.16 4.20
CA ILE A 89 -7.68 -25.57 4.11
C ILE A 89 -7.54 -26.17 5.52
N ALA A 90 -6.82 -25.50 6.41
CA ALA A 90 -6.66 -25.91 7.81
C ALA A 90 -8.00 -26.03 8.54
N ALA A 91 -8.95 -25.13 8.29
CA ALA A 91 -10.30 -25.23 8.85
C ALA A 91 -11.04 -26.50 8.38
N ARG A 92 -10.93 -26.86 7.11
CA ARG A 92 -11.53 -28.11 6.57
C ARG A 92 -10.88 -29.35 7.18
N ILE A 93 -9.55 -29.36 7.33
CA ILE A 93 -8.83 -30.45 8.00
C ILE A 93 -9.30 -30.58 9.45
N ARG A 94 -9.36 -29.48 10.21
CA ARG A 94 -9.84 -29.47 11.60
C ARG A 94 -11.27 -29.97 11.73
N ALA A 95 -12.14 -29.62 10.78
CA ALA A 95 -13.52 -30.08 10.74
C ALA A 95 -13.66 -31.59 10.46
N GLY A 96 -12.58 -32.26 10.07
CA GLY A 96 -12.59 -33.69 9.74
C GLY A 96 -12.89 -34.01 8.29
N ASP A 97 -13.16 -32.99 7.47
CA ASP A 97 -13.58 -33.16 6.07
C ASP A 97 -12.40 -33.59 5.16
N GLN A 98 -12.72 -34.16 4.00
CA GLN A 98 -11.73 -34.63 3.05
C GLN A 98 -11.25 -33.48 2.16
N VAL A 99 -9.97 -33.15 2.29
CA VAL A 99 -9.29 -32.08 1.54
C VAL A 99 -8.53 -32.68 0.34
N PRO A 100 -8.57 -32.04 -0.85
CA PRO A 100 -7.79 -32.47 -2.01
C PRO A 100 -6.27 -32.50 -1.75
N LEU A 101 -5.55 -33.41 -2.41
CA LEU A 101 -4.09 -33.52 -2.29
C LEU A 101 -3.35 -32.24 -2.69
N LYS A 102 -3.90 -31.48 -3.64
CA LYS A 102 -3.36 -30.18 -4.05
C LYS A 102 -3.35 -29.16 -2.90
N ASP A 103 -4.49 -29.01 -2.23
CA ASP A 103 -4.67 -28.13 -1.07
C ASP A 103 -3.75 -28.54 0.08
N LEU A 104 -3.62 -29.85 0.35
CA LEU A 104 -2.69 -30.35 1.38
C LEU A 104 -1.24 -29.98 1.08
N ARG A 105 -0.79 -30.18 -0.16
CA ARG A 105 0.57 -29.80 -0.58
C ARG A 105 0.80 -28.30 -0.49
N TYR A 106 -0.21 -27.50 -0.85
CA TYR A 106 -0.12 -26.04 -0.75
C TYR A 106 0.02 -25.59 0.70
N LEU A 107 -0.81 -26.12 1.60
CA LEU A 107 -0.71 -25.82 3.02
C LEU A 107 0.66 -26.18 3.58
N ILE A 108 1.18 -27.38 3.28
CA ILE A 108 2.51 -27.81 3.73
C ILE A 108 3.61 -26.90 3.16
N LYS A 109 3.51 -26.47 1.91
CA LYS A 109 4.54 -25.62 1.29
C LYS A 109 4.61 -24.22 1.90
N HIS A 110 3.47 -23.64 2.28
CA HIS A 110 3.39 -22.26 2.76
C HIS A 110 3.38 -22.15 4.28
N ASP A 111 2.74 -23.08 4.98
CA ASP A 111 2.61 -23.08 6.43
C ASP A 111 2.47 -24.50 7.00
N ILE A 112 3.62 -25.12 7.28
CA ILE A 112 3.71 -26.45 7.89
C ILE A 112 3.07 -26.47 9.28
N ARG A 113 3.19 -25.37 10.04
CA ARG A 113 2.71 -25.30 11.42
C ARG A 113 1.19 -25.38 11.46
N SER A 114 0.49 -24.66 10.60
CA SER A 114 -0.97 -24.76 10.55
C SER A 114 -1.45 -26.12 10.05
N TYR A 115 -0.70 -26.80 9.16
CA TYR A 115 -0.99 -28.19 8.82
C TYR A 115 -0.90 -29.12 10.04
N GLN A 116 0.22 -29.08 10.78
CA GLN A 116 0.43 -29.91 11.96
C GLN A 116 -0.65 -29.65 13.02
N MET A 117 -0.94 -28.38 13.30
CA MET A 117 -1.95 -28.01 14.27
C MET A 117 -3.36 -28.42 13.82
N ALA A 118 -3.67 -28.30 12.53
CA ALA A 118 -4.95 -28.75 12.00
C ALA A 118 -5.14 -30.27 12.10
N MET A 119 -4.08 -31.03 11.89
CA MET A 119 -4.09 -32.49 12.06
C MET A 119 -4.27 -32.89 13.53
N ALA A 120 -3.60 -32.21 14.46
CA ALA A 120 -3.75 -32.46 15.90
C ALA A 120 -5.16 -32.15 16.42
N LEU A 121 -5.78 -31.07 15.92
CA LEU A 121 -7.12 -30.63 16.32
C LEU A 121 -8.24 -31.26 15.47
N ARG A 122 -7.93 -32.25 14.62
CA ARG A 122 -8.89 -32.83 13.68
C ARG A 122 -9.98 -33.59 14.43
N LYS A 123 -11.23 -33.22 14.15
CA LYS A 123 -12.41 -33.95 14.65
C LYS A 123 -12.71 -35.13 13.73
N PRO A 124 -12.79 -36.37 14.24
CA PRO A 124 -13.27 -37.48 13.43
C PRO A 124 -14.76 -37.28 13.11
N LYS A 125 -15.14 -37.54 11.86
CA LYS A 125 -16.50 -37.39 11.36
C LYS A 125 -16.86 -38.66 10.59
N GLU A 126 -18.07 -39.16 10.82
CA GLU A 126 -18.58 -40.42 10.25
C GLU A 126 -18.59 -40.34 8.71
N ASP A 127 -19.16 -39.27 8.16
CA ASP A 127 -19.16 -38.98 6.72
C ASP A 127 -18.42 -37.66 6.41
N PRO A 128 -17.13 -37.72 6.03
CA PRO A 128 -16.37 -36.53 5.68
C PRO A 128 -16.85 -35.96 4.34
N LYS A 129 -17.13 -34.65 4.31
CA LYS A 129 -17.52 -33.99 3.06
C LYS A 129 -16.29 -33.85 2.16
N LYS A 130 -16.43 -34.21 0.88
CA LYS A 130 -15.41 -33.97 -0.15
C LYS A 130 -15.52 -32.54 -0.62
N TRP A 131 -14.47 -31.75 -0.43
CA TRP A 131 -14.42 -30.36 -0.87
C TRP A 131 -13.65 -30.20 -2.18
N GLU A 132 -14.09 -29.25 -3.00
CA GLU A 132 -13.31 -28.77 -4.14
C GLU A 132 -12.12 -27.92 -3.68
N SER A 133 -11.07 -27.90 -4.51
CA SER A 133 -9.81 -27.17 -4.29
C SER A 133 -10.08 -25.71 -3.87
N ALA A 134 -9.52 -25.29 -2.75
CA ALA A 134 -9.63 -23.91 -2.29
C ALA A 134 -8.72 -22.95 -3.06
N ILE A 135 -7.67 -23.48 -3.70
CA ILE A 135 -6.70 -22.71 -4.48
C ILE A 135 -7.35 -22.32 -5.83
N PRO A 136 -7.39 -21.03 -6.18
CA PRO A 136 -7.86 -20.59 -7.49
C PRO A 136 -6.90 -21.06 -8.60
N LYS A 137 -7.44 -21.38 -9.77
CA LYS A 137 -6.68 -21.85 -10.93
C LYS A 137 -5.68 -20.77 -11.36
N GLY A 138 -4.39 -20.99 -11.11
CA GLY A 138 -3.30 -20.06 -11.50
C GLY A 138 -2.38 -19.60 -10.36
N GLU A 139 -2.71 -19.87 -9.09
CA GLU A 139 -1.87 -19.48 -7.93
C GLU A 139 -0.90 -20.58 -7.45
N GLU A 140 -0.66 -21.61 -8.28
CA GLU A 140 0.13 -22.80 -7.88
C GLU A 140 1.65 -22.55 -7.77
N GLU A 141 2.15 -21.36 -8.13
CA GLU A 141 3.59 -21.10 -8.29
C GLU A 141 3.99 -19.68 -7.84
N ASN A 142 4.04 -19.42 -6.53
CA ASN A 142 4.89 -18.35 -6.03
C ASN A 142 5.55 -18.78 -4.72
N THR A 143 6.82 -19.16 -4.82
CA THR A 143 7.57 -19.80 -3.74
C THR A 143 8.43 -18.75 -3.05
N GLN A 144 8.07 -18.39 -1.82
CA GLN A 144 9.03 -17.88 -0.85
C GLN A 144 9.40 -19.07 0.03
N ARG A 145 10.61 -19.61 -0.17
CA ARG A 145 11.19 -20.61 0.72
C ARG A 145 11.31 -19.97 2.10
N VAL A 146 10.60 -20.52 3.08
CA VAL A 146 10.95 -20.30 4.48
C VAL A 146 11.77 -21.52 4.86
N ASP A 147 13.06 -21.31 5.04
CA ASP A 147 14.00 -22.36 5.40
C ASP A 147 13.67 -22.80 6.84
N TYR A 148 12.91 -23.89 6.96
CA TYR A 148 12.67 -24.52 8.25
C TYR A 148 13.88 -25.39 8.59
N GLU A 149 14.78 -24.87 9.43
CA GLU A 149 15.77 -25.68 10.14
C GLU A 149 15.04 -26.67 11.04
N ALA A 150 15.08 -27.94 10.63
CA ALA A 150 14.66 -29.07 11.43
C ALA A 150 15.78 -29.41 12.42
N ASN A 151 15.65 -28.94 13.67
CA ASN A 151 16.35 -29.55 14.79
C ASN A 151 15.44 -30.61 15.44
N GLN A 152 15.77 -31.87 15.16
CA GLN A 152 15.36 -33.09 15.85
C GLN A 152 16.57 -33.44 16.76
N ALA A 153 16.49 -33.81 18.04
CA ALA A 153 15.56 -34.65 18.77
C ALA A 153 15.66 -34.40 20.29
N ASP A 154 14.74 -35.04 21.03
CA ASP A 154 14.80 -35.43 22.44
C ASP A 154 14.57 -34.39 23.53
N GLY A 155 13.41 -34.52 24.20
CA GLY A 155 13.16 -33.92 25.50
C GLY A 155 11.72 -33.43 25.67
N VAL A 156 10.89 -34.24 26.31
CA VAL A 156 9.58 -33.81 26.79
C VAL A 156 9.75 -32.72 27.85
N SER A 157 9.10 -31.57 27.70
CA SER A 157 8.54 -30.79 28.81
C SER A 157 7.61 -29.71 28.27
N VAL A 158 6.31 -29.94 28.42
CA VAL A 158 5.29 -28.91 28.31
C VAL A 158 5.53 -27.89 29.42
N SER A 159 5.74 -26.62 29.07
CA SER A 159 5.53 -25.51 29.99
C SER A 159 4.98 -24.31 29.21
N PHE A 160 3.68 -24.09 29.37
CA PHE A 160 2.95 -22.94 28.89
C PHE A 160 3.08 -21.84 29.95
N GLY A 161 4.01 -20.91 29.74
CA GLY A 161 4.16 -19.71 30.58
C GLY A 161 3.16 -18.64 30.15
N SER A 162 1.93 -18.76 30.64
CA SER A 162 0.93 -17.69 30.64
C SER A 162 0.92 -17.08 32.03
N GLU A 163 1.68 -16.02 32.24
CA GLU A 163 1.62 -15.19 33.44
C GLU A 163 0.66 -14.02 33.20
N CYS A 164 -0.61 -14.28 33.53
CA CYS A 164 -1.61 -13.26 33.80
C CYS A 164 -1.74 -13.20 35.32
N SER A 165 -1.13 -12.21 35.94
CA SER A 165 -1.19 -11.99 37.39
C SER A 165 -2.38 -11.09 37.70
N CYS A 166 -3.48 -11.67 38.17
CA CYS A 166 -4.55 -10.96 38.85
C CYS A 166 -4.64 -11.46 40.29
N GLU A 167 -4.02 -10.70 41.19
CA GLU A 167 -3.98 -11.00 42.63
C GLU A 167 -5.26 -10.49 43.28
N MET A 168 -6.11 -11.42 43.72
CA MET A 168 -7.33 -11.15 44.50
C MET A 168 -7.13 -11.79 45.88
N SER A 169 -6.59 -11.03 46.83
CA SER A 169 -6.48 -11.48 48.22
C SER A 169 -7.80 -11.23 48.93
N SER A 170 -8.54 -12.31 49.17
CA SER A 170 -9.61 -12.37 50.16
C SER A 170 -9.27 -13.51 51.10
N ASP A 171 -8.96 -13.20 52.35
CA ASP A 171 -9.28 -14.11 53.44
C ASP A 171 -9.46 -13.34 54.74
N GLY A 172 -10.48 -13.73 55.48
CA GLY A 172 -10.93 -13.08 56.69
C GLY A 172 -10.68 -13.91 57.94
N GLY A 173 -10.75 -13.24 59.08
CA GLY A 173 -11.40 -13.79 60.26
C GLY A 173 -10.53 -14.32 61.40
N THR A 174 -11.02 -14.01 62.60
CA THR A 174 -10.61 -14.46 63.96
C THR A 174 -9.39 -13.75 64.54
N GLY A 175 -9.41 -13.07 65.68
CA GLY A 175 -10.38 -13.01 66.78
C GLY A 175 -9.63 -13.34 68.08
N SER A 176 -9.30 -12.35 68.93
CA SER A 176 -9.12 -12.55 70.37
C SER A 176 -8.98 -11.21 71.12
N GLU A 177 -9.57 -11.20 72.29
CA GLU A 177 -9.82 -10.10 73.22
C GLU A 177 -8.61 -9.84 74.14
N THR A 178 -8.51 -8.63 74.71
CA THR A 178 -8.03 -8.28 76.07
C THR A 178 -7.92 -6.74 76.12
N SER A 179 -8.77 -6.02 76.87
CA SER A 179 -8.74 -5.77 78.32
C SER A 179 -7.70 -4.73 78.77
N SER A 180 -8.19 -3.77 79.59
CA SER A 180 -7.51 -2.66 80.31
C SER A 180 -7.15 -1.43 79.46
N GLY A 181 -7.53 -0.19 79.77
CA GLY A 181 -8.03 0.43 81.02
C GLY A 181 -7.06 1.53 81.45
N GLY A 182 -7.51 2.78 81.58
CA GLY A 182 -6.75 3.80 82.32
C GLY A 182 -6.91 5.24 81.86
N ALA A 183 -7.74 5.97 82.61
CA ALA A 183 -7.73 7.41 82.98
C ALA A 183 -7.61 8.48 81.88
#